data_AF-A0A366RR19-F1
#
_entry.id   AF-A0A366RR19-F1
#
_cell.length_a   1.000
_cell.length_b   1.000
_cell.length_c   1.000
_cell.angle_alpha   90.00
_cell.angle_beta   90.00
_cell.angle_gamma   90.00
#
_symmetry.space_group_name_H-M   'P 1'
#
loop_
_entity.id
_entity.type
_entity.pdbx_description
1 polymer ?
#
loop_
_entity_poly.entity_id
_entity_poly.type
_entity_poly.pdbx_seq_one_letter_code
_entity_poly.pdbx_strand_id
1 'polypeptide(L)'
;MASNSVWRVGEFGSRPVRVANCSGYHGDPASEMYKQATLGNVDFITGDYLAEVNMANDAEAYVKGQHPGYEATALKGFELSIDAIADKRIKVAINGGALNPEGLAVKVAALVAENGYDLKVAYVSGDNVLPKVDKHMPQNRENALAHLDSLNDHVTLTPETYMFAKGGDEPREIVSANAYLGAHAIYEAFQQGADIIICGRASDASPAIACAWYWWRYALLW
;
A
#
# COMPACT_ATOMS: atom_id res chain seq x y z
N MET A 1 3.08 25.28 -1.06
CA MET A 1 1.88 26.13 -0.89
C MET A 1 0.87 25.29 -0.13
N ALA A 2 0.38 25.75 1.02
CA ALA A 2 -0.59 24.98 1.80
C ALA A 2 -1.89 24.84 1.00
N SER A 3 -2.34 23.60 0.79
CA SER A 3 -3.64 23.30 0.22
C SER A 3 -4.73 23.89 1.11
N ASN A 4 -5.49 24.85 0.60
CA ASN A 4 -6.72 25.35 1.24
C ASN A 4 -7.83 24.29 1.10
N SER A 5 -7.60 23.10 1.67
CA SER A 5 -8.59 22.03 1.72
C SER A 5 -9.78 22.48 2.55
N VAL A 6 -10.94 22.64 1.92
CA VAL A 6 -12.24 22.88 2.57
C VAL A 6 -12.81 21.63 3.27
N TRP A 7 -12.09 20.52 3.21
CA TRP A 7 -12.48 19.28 3.84
C TRP A 7 -12.38 19.38 5.37
N ARG A 8 -13.49 19.17 6.08
CA ARG A 8 -13.53 19.09 7.56
C ARG A 8 -12.91 20.31 8.27
N VAL A 9 -13.09 21.52 7.71
CA VAL A 9 -12.58 22.77 8.29
C VAL A 9 -13.09 22.96 9.72
N GLY A 10 -12.19 23.25 10.66
CA GLY A 10 -12.51 23.39 12.09
C GLY A 10 -12.60 22.06 12.86
N GLU A 11 -12.59 20.91 12.19
CA GLU A 11 -12.63 19.59 12.86
C GLU A 11 -11.24 19.00 13.15
N PHE A 12 -10.20 19.45 12.43
CA PHE A 12 -8.81 18.96 12.62
C PHE A 12 -8.37 19.10 14.09
N GLY A 13 -8.04 17.97 14.72
CA GLY A 13 -7.58 17.90 16.10
C GLY A 13 -8.59 18.33 17.18
N SER A 14 -9.84 18.65 16.83
CA SER A 14 -10.87 19.05 17.80
C SER A 14 -11.75 17.90 18.28
N ARG A 15 -11.70 16.76 17.59
CA ARG A 15 -12.36 15.50 17.99
C ARG A 15 -11.50 14.29 17.59
N PRO A 16 -11.77 13.10 18.16
CA PRO A 16 -11.18 11.86 17.66
C PRO A 16 -11.39 11.69 16.16
N VAL A 17 -10.33 11.26 15.48
CA VAL A 17 -10.38 10.83 14.08
C VAL A 17 -11.04 9.47 13.99
N ARG A 18 -11.85 9.25 12.95
CA ARG A 18 -12.51 7.96 12.70
C ARG A 18 -11.91 7.33 11.44
N VAL A 19 -11.06 6.34 11.65
CA VAL A 19 -10.40 5.57 10.60
C VAL A 19 -11.02 4.17 10.59
N ALA A 20 -11.62 3.77 9.48
CA ALA A 20 -12.12 2.43 9.29
C ALA A 20 -11.21 1.66 8.33
N ASN A 21 -10.97 0.38 8.62
CA ASN A 21 -10.17 -0.48 7.77
C ASN A 21 -11.08 -1.42 6.98
N CYS A 22 -10.90 -1.50 5.66
CA CYS A 22 -11.74 -2.31 4.78
C CYS A 22 -11.08 -3.61 4.29
N SER A 23 -9.81 -3.84 4.61
CA SER A 23 -9.06 -5.03 4.22
C SER A 23 -7.87 -5.24 5.15
N GLY A 24 -7.62 -6.46 5.59
CA GLY A 24 -6.38 -6.92 6.21
C GLY A 24 -5.67 -8.02 5.39
N TYR A 25 -6.23 -8.41 4.24
CA TYR A 25 -5.71 -9.47 3.39
C TYR A 25 -6.18 -9.34 1.93
N HIS A 26 -5.38 -9.80 0.96
CA HIS A 26 -5.65 -9.68 -0.49
C HIS A 26 -6.99 -10.30 -0.94
N GLY A 27 -7.51 -11.28 -0.18
CA GLY A 27 -8.77 -11.98 -0.44
C GLY A 27 -9.99 -11.41 0.28
N ASP A 28 -9.87 -10.31 1.04
CA ASP A 28 -11.01 -9.73 1.74
C ASP A 28 -12.11 -9.25 0.76
N PRO A 29 -13.40 -9.38 1.11
CA PRO A 29 -14.47 -9.01 0.20
C PRO A 29 -14.45 -7.52 -0.14
N ALA A 30 -14.51 -7.21 -1.44
CA ALA A 30 -14.59 -5.83 -1.94
C ALA A 30 -15.76 -5.02 -1.31
N SER A 31 -16.83 -5.69 -0.89
CA SER A 31 -17.98 -5.07 -0.23
C SER A 31 -17.68 -4.50 1.15
N GLU A 32 -16.56 -4.86 1.79
CA GLU A 32 -16.18 -4.28 3.07
C GLU A 32 -15.88 -2.79 2.95
N MET A 33 -15.25 -2.34 1.86
CA MET A 33 -15.06 -0.91 1.58
C MET A 33 -16.42 -0.18 1.49
N TYR A 34 -17.38 -0.80 0.80
CA TYR A 34 -18.73 -0.25 0.65
C TYR A 34 -19.46 -0.15 1.99
N LYS A 35 -19.34 -1.18 2.84
CA LYS A 35 -19.92 -1.16 4.20
C LYS A 35 -19.28 -0.07 5.05
N GLN A 36 -17.96 0.10 5.01
CA GLN A 36 -17.29 1.20 5.73
C GLN A 36 -17.76 2.57 5.23
N ALA A 37 -17.89 2.73 3.91
CA ALA A 37 -18.33 3.99 3.30
C ALA A 37 -19.81 4.32 3.59
N THR A 38 -20.69 3.32 3.67
CA THR A 38 -22.14 3.55 3.81
C THR A 38 -22.66 3.48 5.23
N LEU A 39 -22.22 2.50 6.03
CA LEU A 39 -22.72 2.25 7.39
C LEU A 39 -21.97 3.07 8.45
N GLY A 40 -20.71 3.41 8.18
CA GLY A 40 -19.87 4.20 9.06
C GLY A 40 -20.03 5.71 8.88
N ASN A 41 -19.89 6.46 9.97
CA ASN A 41 -19.62 7.91 9.93
C ASN A 41 -18.12 8.11 10.14
N VAL A 42 -17.34 7.83 9.08
CA VAL A 42 -15.87 7.79 9.09
C VAL A 42 -15.26 8.99 8.37
N ASP A 43 -14.06 9.36 8.78
CA ASP A 43 -13.26 10.39 8.10
C ASP A 43 -12.37 9.77 7.01
N PHE A 44 -11.81 8.60 7.34
CA PHE A 44 -10.91 7.88 6.48
C PHE A 44 -11.30 6.42 6.34
N ILE A 45 -11.05 5.87 5.15
CA ILE A 45 -10.97 4.44 4.92
C ILE A 45 -9.51 4.07 4.63
N THR A 46 -9.03 3.04 5.31
CA THR A 46 -7.76 2.38 5.03
C THR A 46 -8.00 0.95 4.57
N GLY A 47 -6.97 0.33 4.00
CA GLY A 47 -7.04 -1.06 3.57
C GLY A 47 -5.65 -1.60 3.32
N ASP A 48 -5.38 -2.73 3.96
CA ASP A 48 -4.20 -3.55 3.77
C ASP A 48 -4.59 -4.78 2.94
N TYR A 49 -4.06 -4.87 1.73
CA TYR A 49 -4.35 -5.93 0.78
C TYR A 49 -3.13 -6.82 0.55
N LEU A 50 -1.98 -6.56 1.16
CA LEU A 50 -0.73 -7.17 0.74
C LEU A 50 -0.21 -8.17 1.77
N ALA A 51 -0.18 -9.45 1.39
CA ALA A 51 0.62 -10.47 2.06
C ALA A 51 1.97 -10.67 1.33
N GLU A 52 2.91 -11.36 1.96
CA GLU A 52 4.18 -11.70 1.31
C GLU A 52 3.97 -12.67 0.13
N VAL A 53 2.94 -13.53 0.23
CA VAL A 53 2.69 -14.61 -0.74
C VAL A 53 2.08 -14.14 -2.07
N ASN A 54 1.16 -13.18 -2.06
CA ASN A 54 0.51 -12.69 -3.29
C ASN A 54 1.48 -11.86 -4.14
N MET A 55 2.30 -11.00 -3.53
CA MET A 55 3.25 -10.19 -4.29
C MET A 55 4.25 -11.04 -5.09
N ALA A 56 4.73 -12.15 -4.51
CA ALA A 56 5.65 -13.05 -5.20
C ALA A 56 4.95 -13.85 -6.33
N ASN A 57 3.76 -14.38 -6.06
CA ASN A 57 2.98 -15.12 -7.06
C ASN A 57 2.58 -14.23 -8.25
N ASP A 58 2.17 -13.00 -7.96
CA ASP A 58 1.67 -12.07 -8.97
C ASP A 58 2.79 -11.36 -9.72
N ALA A 59 4.01 -11.29 -9.17
CA ALA A 59 5.15 -10.64 -9.82
C ALA A 59 5.47 -11.25 -11.18
N GLU A 60 5.56 -12.59 -11.25
CA GLU A 60 5.84 -13.25 -12.52
C GLU A 60 4.70 -13.07 -13.54
N ALA A 61 3.45 -13.20 -13.07
CA ALA A 61 2.28 -13.03 -13.92
C ALA A 61 2.17 -11.57 -14.44
N TYR A 62 2.48 -10.59 -13.59
CA TYR A 62 2.51 -9.17 -13.95
C TYR A 62 3.58 -8.88 -15.02
N VAL A 63 4.80 -9.37 -14.83
CA VAL A 63 5.88 -9.23 -15.82
C VAL A 63 5.51 -9.86 -17.17
N LYS A 64 4.76 -10.97 -17.14
CA LYS A 64 4.25 -11.66 -18.35
C LYS A 64 2.99 -11.00 -18.94
N GLY A 65 2.47 -9.92 -18.33
CA GLY A 65 1.24 -9.25 -18.75
C GLY A 65 -0.05 -10.06 -18.51
N GLN A 66 0.02 -11.07 -17.65
CA GLN A 66 -1.09 -11.98 -17.31
C GLN A 66 -1.84 -11.55 -16.05
N HIS A 67 -1.30 -10.58 -15.31
CA HIS A 67 -1.91 -9.97 -14.14
C HIS A 67 -1.78 -8.45 -14.23
N PRO A 68 -2.74 -7.63 -13.75
CA PRO A 68 -2.65 -6.17 -13.81
C PRO A 68 -1.62 -5.56 -12.84
N GLY A 69 -1.13 -6.35 -11.88
CA GLY A 69 -0.14 -5.94 -10.89
C GLY A 69 -0.70 -5.22 -9.66
N TYR A 70 -2.01 -5.03 -9.59
CA TYR A 70 -2.72 -4.48 -8.42
C TYR A 70 -3.85 -5.42 -7.98
N GLU A 71 -4.37 -5.21 -6.78
CA GLU A 71 -5.39 -6.05 -6.19
C GLU A 71 -6.76 -5.79 -6.80
N ALA A 72 -7.34 -6.80 -7.43
CA ALA A 72 -8.64 -6.69 -8.11
C ALA A 72 -9.78 -6.36 -7.13
N THR A 73 -9.70 -6.87 -5.89
CA THR A 73 -10.67 -6.59 -4.82
C THR A 73 -10.62 -5.13 -4.38
N ALA A 74 -9.45 -4.48 -4.44
CA ALA A 74 -9.31 -3.05 -4.17
C ALA A 74 -10.02 -2.20 -5.24
N LEU A 75 -9.78 -2.48 -6.53
CA LEU A 75 -10.49 -1.81 -7.63
C LEU A 75 -12.01 -2.02 -7.49
N LYS A 76 -12.43 -3.27 -7.23
CA LYS A 76 -13.85 -3.56 -7.07
C LYS A 76 -14.46 -2.84 -5.86
N GLY A 77 -13.70 -2.66 -4.79
CA GLY A 77 -14.10 -1.89 -3.62
C GLY A 77 -14.41 -0.44 -4.00
N PHE A 78 -13.56 0.20 -4.80
CA PHE A 78 -13.82 1.55 -5.30
C PHE A 78 -15.04 1.60 -6.21
N GLU A 79 -15.19 0.68 -7.16
CA GLU A 79 -16.37 0.61 -8.05
C GLU A 79 -17.69 0.56 -7.26
N LEU A 80 -17.70 -0.17 -6.14
CA LEU A 80 -18.89 -0.26 -5.28
C LEU A 80 -19.09 0.99 -4.42
N SER A 81 -18.02 1.68 -4.04
CA SER A 81 -18.03 2.66 -2.94
C SER A 81 -17.88 4.10 -3.38
N ILE A 82 -17.53 4.38 -4.64
CA ILE A 82 -17.10 5.70 -5.09
C ILE A 82 -18.16 6.78 -4.87
N ASP A 83 -19.44 6.43 -5.05
CA ASP A 83 -20.56 7.34 -4.81
C ASP A 83 -20.63 7.77 -3.34
N ALA A 84 -20.54 6.82 -2.41
CA ALA A 84 -20.57 7.09 -0.98
C ALA A 84 -19.30 7.83 -0.50
N ILE A 85 -18.15 7.51 -1.08
CA ILE A 85 -16.88 8.20 -0.83
C ILE A 85 -16.99 9.67 -1.26
N ALA A 86 -17.57 9.95 -2.44
CA ALA A 86 -17.75 11.29 -2.95
C ALA A 86 -18.77 12.10 -2.13
N ASP A 87 -19.96 11.54 -1.91
CA ASP A 87 -21.07 12.18 -1.16
C ASP A 87 -20.65 12.58 0.26
N LYS A 88 -20.02 11.64 0.99
CA LYS A 88 -19.57 11.89 2.36
C LYS A 88 -18.19 12.53 2.46
N ARG A 89 -17.55 12.77 1.31
CA ARG A 89 -16.16 13.26 1.19
C ARG A 89 -15.20 12.44 2.06
N ILE A 90 -15.24 11.11 1.98
CA ILE A 90 -14.32 10.25 2.74
C ILE A 90 -12.94 10.27 2.08
N LYS A 91 -11.88 10.40 2.86
CA LYS A 91 -10.51 10.24 2.34
C LYS A 91 -10.08 8.78 2.42
N VAL A 92 -9.30 8.29 1.45
CA VAL A 92 -8.93 6.88 1.34
C VAL A 92 -7.42 6.74 1.20
N ALA A 93 -6.80 5.83 1.95
CA ALA A 93 -5.40 5.45 1.76
C ALA A 93 -5.25 3.92 1.87
N ILE A 94 -4.85 3.26 0.79
CA ILE A 94 -4.72 1.80 0.74
C ILE A 94 -3.40 1.37 0.10
N ASN A 95 -2.93 0.16 0.39
CA ASN A 95 -1.77 -0.47 -0.28
C ASN A 95 -2.18 -1.49 -1.37
N GLY A 96 -3.45 -1.51 -1.79
CA GLY A 96 -3.96 -2.40 -2.85
C GLY A 96 -3.39 -2.15 -4.25
N GLY A 97 -2.51 -1.15 -4.40
CA GLY A 97 -1.75 -0.95 -5.64
C GLY A 97 -0.72 -2.06 -5.88
N ALA A 98 -0.31 -2.79 -4.83
CA ALA A 98 0.62 -3.92 -4.90
C ALA A 98 1.88 -3.60 -5.74
N LEU A 99 2.06 -4.28 -6.87
CA LEU A 99 3.19 -4.11 -7.79
C LEU A 99 3.00 -2.94 -8.77
N ASN A 100 1.77 -2.44 -8.91
CA ASN A 100 1.37 -1.42 -9.89
C ASN A 100 0.42 -0.37 -9.29
N PRO A 101 0.89 0.44 -8.32
CA PRO A 101 0.06 1.47 -7.69
C PRO A 101 -0.40 2.55 -8.67
N GLU A 102 0.42 2.88 -9.67
CA GLU A 102 0.05 3.80 -10.74
C GLU A 102 -1.12 3.26 -11.56
N GLY A 103 -1.06 2.00 -11.99
CA GLY A 103 -2.12 1.37 -12.78
C GLY A 103 -3.47 1.37 -12.07
N LEU A 104 -3.50 1.05 -10.78
CA LEU A 104 -4.73 1.13 -10.00
C LEU A 104 -5.20 2.59 -9.84
N ALA A 105 -4.30 3.53 -9.59
CA ALA A 105 -4.65 4.95 -9.48
C ALA A 105 -5.26 5.51 -10.77
N VAL A 106 -4.72 5.15 -11.94
CA VAL A 106 -5.29 5.54 -13.24
C VAL A 106 -6.71 4.99 -13.41
N LYS A 107 -6.96 3.73 -13.02
CA LYS A 107 -8.30 3.12 -13.08
C LYS A 107 -9.30 3.82 -12.15
N VAL A 108 -8.89 4.12 -10.92
CA VAL A 108 -9.74 4.82 -9.96
C VAL A 108 -9.97 6.28 -10.37
N ALA A 109 -8.97 6.95 -10.95
CA ALA A 109 -9.13 8.29 -11.49
C ALA A 109 -10.11 8.32 -12.68
N ALA A 110 -10.08 7.31 -13.55
CA ALA A 110 -11.07 7.16 -14.61
C ALA A 110 -12.48 6.95 -14.04
N LEU A 111 -12.63 6.06 -13.06
CA LEU A 111 -13.91 5.84 -12.37
C LEU A 111 -14.46 7.13 -11.74
N VAL A 112 -13.62 7.93 -11.08
CA VAL A 112 -13.98 9.25 -10.53
C VAL A 112 -14.51 10.18 -11.63
N ALA A 113 -13.78 10.28 -12.74
CA ALA A 113 -14.14 11.15 -13.85
C ALA A 113 -15.44 10.73 -14.56
N GLU A 114 -15.61 9.43 -14.79
CA GLU A 114 -16.80 8.84 -15.42
C GLU A 114 -18.07 9.09 -14.61
N ASN A 115 -17.97 9.12 -13.28
CA ASN A 115 -19.09 9.44 -12.39
C ASN A 115 -19.24 10.94 -12.08
N GLY A 116 -18.37 11.80 -12.64
CA GLY A 116 -18.47 13.25 -12.50
C GLY A 116 -18.08 13.80 -11.12
N TYR A 117 -17.27 13.07 -10.35
CA TYR A 117 -16.84 13.51 -9.02
C TYR A 117 -15.56 14.35 -9.05
N ASP A 118 -15.46 15.34 -8.16
CA ASP A 118 -14.24 16.11 -7.91
C ASP A 118 -13.43 15.48 -6.76
N LEU A 119 -12.83 14.31 -7.03
CA LEU A 119 -11.94 13.61 -6.12
C LEU A 119 -10.53 13.53 -6.72
N LYS A 120 -9.52 13.90 -5.94
CA LYS A 120 -8.12 13.82 -6.39
C LYS A 120 -7.52 12.46 -6.04
N VAL A 121 -7.06 11.74 -7.05
CA VAL A 121 -6.40 10.44 -6.89
C VAL A 121 -4.89 10.62 -7.03
N ALA A 122 -4.13 10.08 -6.08
CA ALA A 122 -2.68 10.04 -6.08
C ALA A 122 -2.17 8.62 -5.87
N TYR A 123 -0.92 8.36 -6.23
CA TYR A 123 -0.24 7.11 -5.91
C TYR A 123 1.13 7.33 -5.28
N VAL A 124 1.59 6.33 -4.52
CA VAL A 124 2.92 6.29 -3.92
C VAL A 124 3.71 5.16 -4.56
N SER A 125 4.89 5.50 -5.10
CA SER A 125 5.85 4.57 -5.70
C SER A 125 7.22 4.68 -5.01
N GLY A 126 8.15 3.81 -5.40
CA GLY A 126 9.52 3.77 -4.87
C GLY A 126 9.77 2.63 -3.87
N ASP A 127 8.75 1.83 -3.59
CA ASP A 127 8.85 0.59 -2.83
C ASP A 127 9.55 -0.51 -3.63
N ASN A 128 9.32 -0.59 -4.94
CA ASN A 128 10.00 -1.56 -5.81
C ASN A 128 11.50 -1.27 -5.90
N VAL A 129 12.29 -2.11 -5.23
CA VAL A 129 13.76 -2.08 -5.24
C VAL A 129 14.35 -3.20 -6.08
N LEU A 130 13.52 -3.98 -6.79
CA LEU A 130 13.98 -5.04 -7.69
C LEU A 130 15.04 -4.54 -8.70
N PRO A 131 14.91 -3.35 -9.33
CA PRO A 131 15.95 -2.85 -10.24
C PRO A 131 17.30 -2.55 -9.58
N LYS A 132 17.35 -2.48 -8.24
CA LYS A 132 18.56 -2.20 -7.44
C LYS A 132 19.21 -3.46 -6.89
N VAL A 133 18.53 -4.62 -7.01
CA VAL A 133 19.08 -5.91 -6.58
C VAL A 133 19.45 -6.73 -7.81
N ASP A 134 20.47 -7.57 -7.66
CA ASP A 134 20.82 -8.54 -8.69
C ASP A 134 19.77 -9.66 -8.69
N LYS A 135 19.67 -10.41 -9.80
CA LYS A 135 18.73 -11.54 -9.95
C LYS A 135 18.91 -12.62 -8.87
N HIS A 136 20.11 -12.68 -8.30
CA HIS A 136 20.47 -13.51 -7.17
C HIS A 136 21.09 -12.63 -6.08
N MET A 137 20.99 -13.03 -4.82
CA MET A 137 21.73 -12.37 -3.74
C MET A 137 23.24 -12.37 -4.07
N PRO A 138 23.94 -11.24 -3.84
CA PRO A 138 25.27 -10.98 -4.40
C PRO A 138 26.38 -11.94 -3.92
N GLN A 139 26.09 -12.80 -2.96
CA GLN A 139 27.06 -13.58 -2.21
C GLN A 139 26.82 -15.09 -2.38
N ASN A 140 27.85 -15.90 -2.09
CA ASN A 140 27.73 -17.36 -1.92
C ASN A 140 27.32 -17.69 -0.47
N ARG A 141 27.01 -18.96 -0.16
CA ARG A 141 26.59 -19.39 1.19
C ARG A 141 27.52 -18.90 2.31
N GLU A 142 28.83 -18.93 2.06
CA GLU A 142 29.87 -18.57 3.02
C GLU A 142 29.95 -17.05 3.29
N ASN A 143 29.46 -16.22 2.36
CA ASN A 143 29.52 -14.77 2.47
C ASN A 143 28.14 -14.11 2.43
N ALA A 144 27.05 -14.86 2.54
CA ALA A 144 25.68 -14.35 2.42
C ALA A 144 25.35 -13.27 3.46
N LEU A 145 24.32 -12.46 3.18
CA LEU A 145 23.78 -11.52 4.15
C LEU A 145 23.40 -12.32 5.39
N ALA A 146 23.82 -11.84 6.55
CA ALA A 146 23.56 -12.53 7.80
C ALA A 146 22.04 -12.68 7.98
N HIS A 147 21.61 -13.90 8.29
CA HIS A 147 20.23 -14.13 8.72
C HIS A 147 19.91 -13.21 9.91
N LEU A 148 18.68 -12.70 10.00
CA LEU A 148 18.30 -11.76 11.05
C LEU A 148 18.57 -12.31 12.46
N ASP A 149 18.33 -13.61 12.64
CA ASP A 149 18.60 -14.35 13.89
C ASP A 149 19.99 -15.00 13.95
N SER A 150 20.95 -14.56 13.14
CA SER A 150 22.32 -15.15 13.12
C SER A 150 23.07 -15.06 14.45
N LEU A 151 22.63 -14.19 15.36
CA LEU A 151 23.17 -14.08 16.72
C LEU A 151 22.52 -15.04 17.72
N ASN A 152 21.53 -15.84 17.31
CA ASN A 152 20.89 -16.83 18.15
C ASN A 152 21.43 -18.22 17.83
N ASP A 153 22.29 -18.74 18.71
CA ASP A 153 22.94 -20.06 18.56
C ASP A 153 21.95 -21.24 18.54
N HIS A 154 20.68 -21.03 18.88
CA HIS A 154 19.62 -22.03 18.79
C HIS A 154 18.93 -22.09 17.42
N VAL A 155 19.20 -21.13 16.53
CA VAL A 155 18.63 -21.10 15.19
C VAL A 155 19.45 -22.00 14.26
N THR A 156 18.79 -23.02 13.72
CA THR A 156 19.36 -23.87 12.67
C THR A 156 18.84 -23.40 11.32
N LEU A 157 19.73 -22.89 10.48
CA LEU A 157 19.39 -22.47 9.12
C LEU A 157 19.22 -23.70 8.22
N THR A 158 18.17 -23.71 7.41
CA THR A 158 17.93 -24.78 6.44
C THR A 158 18.63 -24.46 5.10
N PRO A 159 18.81 -25.42 4.18
CA PRO A 159 19.38 -25.15 2.86
C PRO A 159 18.63 -24.05 2.10
N GLU A 160 17.32 -23.95 2.30
CA GLU A 160 16.43 -22.95 1.70
C GLU A 160 16.83 -21.51 2.04
N THR A 161 17.48 -21.27 3.19
CA THR A 161 17.99 -19.94 3.57
C THR A 161 18.92 -19.35 2.50
N TYR A 162 19.63 -20.20 1.76
CA TYR A 162 20.60 -19.79 0.75
C TYR A 162 20.09 -19.97 -0.68
N MET A 163 18.79 -20.23 -0.89
CA MET A 163 18.24 -20.56 -2.20
C MET A 163 18.42 -19.44 -3.25
N PHE A 164 18.59 -18.19 -2.84
CA PHE A 164 18.83 -17.07 -3.77
C PHE A 164 20.31 -16.68 -3.89
N ALA A 165 21.24 -17.35 -3.20
CA ALA A 165 22.67 -17.03 -3.22
C ALA A 165 23.32 -17.46 -4.54
N LYS A 166 24.13 -16.60 -5.19
CA LYS A 166 24.80 -16.87 -6.47
C LYS A 166 25.65 -18.16 -6.53
N GLY A 167 26.04 -18.70 -5.37
CA GLY A 167 26.85 -19.93 -5.25
C GLY A 167 26.13 -21.09 -4.58
N GLY A 168 24.79 -21.07 -4.53
CA GLY A 168 24.00 -22.24 -4.09
C GLY A 168 23.97 -23.35 -5.15
N ASP A 169 23.56 -24.55 -4.73
CA ASP A 169 23.49 -25.73 -5.62
C ASP A 169 22.47 -25.53 -6.76
N GLU A 170 21.35 -24.84 -6.48
CA GLU A 170 20.33 -24.44 -7.47
C GLU A 170 19.78 -23.04 -7.14
N PRO A 171 20.44 -21.95 -7.58
CA PRO A 171 20.04 -20.61 -7.22
C PRO A 171 18.71 -20.22 -7.89
N ARG A 172 17.72 -19.86 -7.08
CA ARG A 172 16.45 -19.27 -7.51
C ARG A 172 16.64 -17.79 -7.83
N GLU A 173 15.85 -17.30 -8.77
CA GLU A 173 15.82 -15.88 -9.12
C GLU A 173 14.91 -15.12 -8.15
N ILE A 174 15.32 -13.90 -7.80
CA ILE A 174 14.49 -12.95 -7.08
C ILE A 174 13.49 -12.36 -8.08
N VAL A 175 12.21 -12.68 -7.88
CA VAL A 175 11.12 -12.22 -8.76
C VAL A 175 10.47 -10.92 -8.27
N SER A 176 10.65 -10.58 -7.00
CA SER A 176 10.17 -9.34 -6.40
C SER A 176 11.08 -8.90 -5.25
N ALA A 177 11.23 -7.60 -5.06
CA ALA A 177 11.92 -7.01 -3.92
C ALA A 177 11.31 -5.64 -3.63
N ASN A 178 10.67 -5.50 -2.46
CA ASN A 178 9.99 -4.28 -2.05
C ASN A 178 10.44 -3.80 -0.68
N ALA A 179 10.68 -2.49 -0.56
CA ALA A 179 10.85 -1.82 0.72
C ALA A 179 9.49 -1.46 1.31
N TYR A 180 9.34 -1.59 2.63
CA TYR A 180 8.12 -1.17 3.31
C TYR A 180 8.20 0.35 3.52
N LEU A 181 7.49 1.09 2.68
CA LEU A 181 7.41 2.54 2.83
C LEU A 181 6.61 2.92 4.09
N GLY A 182 7.01 4.03 4.71
CA GLY A 182 6.32 4.59 5.88
C GLY A 182 5.17 5.55 5.50
N ALA A 183 4.53 6.11 6.52
CA ALA A 183 3.38 7.02 6.39
C ALA A 183 3.67 8.38 5.71
N HIS A 184 4.94 8.76 5.55
CA HIS A 184 5.34 10.11 5.10
C HIS A 184 4.78 10.47 3.71
N ALA A 185 4.93 9.59 2.72
CA ALA A 185 4.46 9.88 1.36
C ALA A 185 2.92 9.99 1.28
N ILE A 186 2.21 9.20 2.10
CA ILE A 186 0.75 9.25 2.22
C ILE A 186 0.32 10.58 2.87
N TYR A 187 0.98 10.98 3.95
CA TYR A 187 0.75 12.27 4.59
C TYR A 187 0.98 13.45 3.63
N GLU A 188 2.10 13.44 2.90
CA GLU A 188 2.41 14.48 1.91
C GLU A 188 1.35 14.55 0.80
N ALA A 189 0.87 13.41 0.30
CA ALA A 189 -0.21 13.39 -0.68
C ALA A 189 -1.51 13.98 -0.13
N PHE A 190 -1.88 13.68 1.13
CA PHE A 190 -3.03 14.35 1.78
C PHE A 190 -2.82 15.86 1.93
N GLN A 191 -1.61 16.31 2.28
CA GLN A 191 -1.26 17.73 2.37
C GLN A 191 -1.33 18.46 1.02
N GLN A 192 -1.02 17.76 -0.06
CA GLN A 192 -1.18 18.25 -1.44
C GLN A 192 -2.63 18.19 -1.94
N GLY A 193 -3.55 17.67 -1.11
CA GLY A 193 -4.98 17.69 -1.36
C GLY A 193 -5.53 16.43 -2.02
N ALA A 194 -4.79 15.31 -2.03
CA ALA A 194 -5.33 14.03 -2.47
C ALA A 194 -6.52 13.61 -1.59
N ASP A 195 -7.53 13.02 -2.21
CA ASP A 195 -8.67 12.39 -1.54
C ASP A 195 -8.50 10.87 -1.48
N ILE A 196 -7.93 10.28 -2.53
CA ILE A 196 -7.65 8.84 -2.62
C ILE A 196 -6.15 8.67 -2.87
N ILE A 197 -5.49 7.85 -2.05
CA ILE A 197 -4.07 7.54 -2.16
C ILE A 197 -3.89 6.04 -2.28
N ILE A 198 -3.22 5.61 -3.34
CA ILE A 198 -2.96 4.21 -3.64
C ILE A 198 -1.46 3.93 -3.56
N CYS A 199 -1.06 3.04 -2.67
CA CYS A 199 0.34 2.69 -2.44
C CYS A 199 0.64 1.32 -3.05
N GLY A 200 1.91 1.10 -3.39
CA GLY A 200 2.49 -0.25 -3.48
C GLY A 200 2.75 -0.80 -2.09
N ARG A 201 3.94 -1.38 -1.83
CA ARG A 201 4.30 -1.82 -0.48
C ARG A 201 4.53 -0.64 0.47
N ALA A 202 3.55 -0.41 1.34
CA ALA A 202 3.70 0.38 2.55
C ALA A 202 3.59 -0.56 3.76
N SER A 203 4.16 -0.19 4.90
CA SER A 203 3.89 -0.96 6.13
C SER A 203 2.41 -0.90 6.48
N ASP A 204 1.89 -2.00 7.03
CA ASP A 204 0.46 -2.24 7.25
C ASP A 204 -0.18 -1.11 8.08
N ALA A 205 0.55 -0.59 9.06
CA ALA A 205 0.10 0.51 9.90
C ALA A 205 0.21 1.90 9.23
N SER A 206 0.99 2.06 8.16
CA SER A 206 1.31 3.36 7.57
C SER A 206 0.09 4.13 7.05
N PRO A 207 -0.89 3.52 6.34
CA PRO A 207 -2.10 4.22 5.95
C PRO A 207 -2.86 4.82 7.14
N ALA A 208 -3.06 4.03 8.21
CA ALA A 208 -3.75 4.49 9.41
C ALA A 208 -2.96 5.58 10.17
N ILE A 209 -1.64 5.41 10.28
CA ILE A 209 -0.74 6.42 10.86
C ILE A 209 -0.81 7.73 10.06
N ALA A 210 -0.79 7.67 8.73
CA ALA A 210 -0.88 8.86 7.88
C ALA A 210 -2.22 9.59 8.05
N CYS A 211 -3.34 8.87 8.14
CA CYS A 211 -4.66 9.45 8.43
C CYS A 211 -4.67 10.18 9.78
N ALA A 212 -4.18 9.52 10.83
CA ALA A 212 -4.10 10.12 12.16
C ALA A 212 -3.17 11.35 12.17
N TRP A 213 -2.00 11.24 11.54
CA TRP A 213 -1.03 12.32 11.47
C TRP A 213 -1.58 13.52 10.69
N TYR A 214 -2.24 13.30 9.55
CA TYR A 214 -2.90 14.37 8.80
C TYR A 214 -4.02 15.05 9.61
N TRP A 215 -4.83 14.27 10.34
CA TRP A 215 -5.92 14.80 11.18
C TRP A 215 -5.43 15.66 12.34
N TRP A 216 -4.39 15.21 13.06
CA TRP A 216 -3.88 15.88 14.24
C TRP A 216 -2.82 16.94 13.94
N ARG A 217 -2.33 17.00 12.69
CA ARG A 217 -1.32 17.95 12.23
C ARG A 217 -0.06 17.94 13.12
N TYR A 218 0.36 16.75 13.56
CA TYR A 218 1.58 16.61 14.35
C TYR A 218 2.76 17.22 13.57
N ALA A 219 3.53 18.06 14.26
CA ALA A 219 4.76 18.59 13.70
C ALA A 219 5.76 17.45 13.50
N LEU A 220 6.44 17.46 12.35
CA LEU A 220 7.62 16.63 12.16
C LEU A 220 8.72 17.12 13.08
N LEU A 221 9.07 16.31 14.07
CA LEU A 221 10.26 16.50 14.90
C LEU A 221 11.36 15.59 14.37
N TRP A 222 11.87 15.85 13.17
CA TRP A 222 13.06 15.16 12.64
C TRP A 222 13.90 16.14 11.83
#